data_AF-A0A0U3MAU4-F1
#
_entry.id   AF-A0A0U3MAU4-F1
#
_cell.length_a   1.000
_cell.length_b   1.000
_cell.length_c   1.000
_cell.angle_alpha   90.00
_cell.angle_beta   90.00
_cell.angle_gamma   90.00
#
_symmetry.space_group_name_H-M   'P 1'
#
loop_
_entity.id
_entity.type
_entity.pdbx_description
1 polymer ?
#
loop_
_entity_poly.entity_id
_entity_poly.type
_entity_poly.pdbx_seq_one_letter_code
_entity_poly.pdbx_strand_id
1 'polypeptide(L)'
;MVATVQRSHDLSVQQLPLPMAAEGPEPVATRSSHERLGFELGWDYAHHGLTPPVEQLFNQSPLQQGWQLGRATFGGRTLRTHRHTQLWLALRLHAWQRGRQFETLLVTPNYLQQLDTSHCPVSRQPLNDQAADPHQRSVDRVRNDAGYAAGNLAVISRAANTAKADRSWQQAWALAQSLRQGPMTMAGGLDAAAWERMAILTSFVSEVPHELAAQLPMLVLPPNRLRLFNPIQALQALVTRQLATPGWSQRLHRLEALLSDEARADFARFVMALVPRVLPSQSLSDPMAIRWALEDAWRDPLIQKRWTRFAMRLTAQQAEQLVQRAASKRLSTVHVQSHGAAATDGWALERQGYREAA
;
A
#
# COMPACT_ATOMS: atom_id res chain seq x y z
N MET A 1 35.15 -4.89 8.95
CA MET A 1 36.17 -4.03 8.32
C MET A 1 35.42 -2.75 7.90
N VAL A 2 35.60 -1.70 8.69
CA VAL A 2 34.87 -0.43 8.58
C VAL A 2 35.74 0.52 7.77
N ALA A 3 35.18 1.14 6.73
CA ALA A 3 35.85 2.20 5.98
C ALA A 3 35.04 3.50 6.16
N THR A 4 35.51 4.31 7.09
CA THR A 4 35.09 5.70 7.30
C THR A 4 35.82 6.58 6.28
N VAL A 5 35.11 7.43 5.55
CA VAL A 5 35.72 8.47 4.70
C VAL A 5 35.19 9.82 5.15
N GLN A 6 36.05 10.57 5.85
CA GLN A 6 35.93 12.01 6.05
C GLN A 6 36.23 12.74 4.74
N ARG A 7 35.45 13.76 4.40
CA ARG A 7 35.87 14.81 3.47
C ARG A 7 35.39 16.17 3.96
N SER A 8 36.34 16.90 4.53
CA SER A 8 36.36 18.35 4.63
C SER A 8 37.01 18.88 3.35
N HIS A 9 36.38 19.82 2.65
CA HIS A 9 37.06 20.94 2.01
C HIS A 9 36.05 21.94 1.43
N ASP A 10 36.21 23.18 1.89
CA ASP A 10 35.62 24.39 1.36
C ASP A 10 35.83 24.52 -0.16
N LEU A 11 34.74 24.82 -0.87
CA LEU A 11 34.79 25.38 -2.21
C LEU A 11 34.06 26.71 -2.17
N SER A 12 34.83 27.80 -2.10
CA SER A 12 34.32 29.15 -2.31
C SER A 12 34.01 29.31 -3.81
N VAL A 13 32.73 29.48 -4.13
CA VAL A 13 32.30 29.85 -5.47
C VAL A 13 32.40 31.37 -5.59
N GLN A 14 33.40 31.84 -6.32
CA GLN A 14 33.49 33.23 -6.74
C GLN A 14 32.28 33.59 -7.62
N GLN A 15 31.44 34.50 -7.13
CA GLN A 15 30.36 35.11 -7.91
C GLN A 15 30.95 36.05 -8.97
N LEU A 16 30.66 35.78 -10.24
CA LEU A 16 30.84 36.73 -11.33
C LEU A 16 29.70 37.78 -11.28
N PRO A 17 30.00 39.09 -11.40
CA PRO A 17 28.98 40.13 -11.33
C PRO A 17 28.20 40.22 -12.66
N LEU A 18 26.87 40.12 -12.58
CA LEU A 18 25.96 40.50 -13.67
C LEU A 18 25.82 42.04 -13.69
N PRO A 19 25.85 42.69 -14.87
CA PRO A 19 25.71 44.13 -14.98
C PRO A 19 24.29 44.58 -14.64
N MET A 20 24.25 45.72 -13.94
CA MET A 20 23.08 46.33 -13.30
C MET A 20 21.99 46.84 -14.25
N ALA A 21 20.76 46.69 -13.72
CA ALA A 21 19.65 47.64 -13.69
C ALA A 21 18.86 47.94 -14.99
N ALA A 22 17.67 47.35 -15.05
CA ALA A 22 16.47 48.04 -15.53
C ALA A 22 15.28 47.62 -14.65
N GLU A 23 14.68 48.64 -14.01
CA GLU A 23 13.33 48.71 -13.42
C GLU A 23 12.90 47.62 -12.43
N GLY A 24 12.71 48.04 -11.17
CA GLY A 24 12.54 47.16 -10.02
C GLY A 24 11.30 46.27 -10.09
N PRO A 25 11.40 44.99 -9.71
CA PRO A 25 10.22 44.18 -9.47
C PRO A 25 9.64 44.50 -8.09
N GLU A 26 8.32 44.58 -8.03
CA GLU A 26 7.54 44.42 -6.81
C GLU A 26 8.11 43.27 -5.94
N PRO A 27 7.97 43.32 -4.60
CA PRO A 27 8.50 42.28 -3.73
C PRO A 27 7.99 40.93 -4.23
N VAL A 28 8.91 40.07 -4.68
CA VAL A 28 8.60 38.70 -5.10
C VAL A 28 7.93 38.03 -3.92
N ALA A 29 6.60 38.00 -3.93
CA ALA A 29 5.82 37.31 -2.92
C ALA A 29 6.39 35.89 -2.87
N THR A 30 6.93 35.52 -1.71
CA THR A 30 7.45 34.18 -1.47
C THR A 30 6.33 33.20 -1.76
N ARG A 31 6.37 32.55 -2.93
CA ARG A 31 5.35 31.57 -3.35
C ARG A 31 5.15 30.57 -2.23
N SER A 32 3.89 30.30 -1.90
CA SER A 32 3.52 29.28 -0.93
C SER A 32 4.11 27.92 -1.35
N SER A 33 4.31 27.02 -0.38
CA SER A 33 4.74 25.65 -0.66
C SER A 33 3.75 24.91 -1.60
N HIS A 34 2.48 25.32 -1.59
CA HIS A 34 1.44 24.78 -2.45
C HIS A 34 1.59 25.21 -3.90
N GLU A 35 1.86 26.49 -4.16
CA GLU A 35 2.09 27.03 -5.50
C GLU A 35 3.37 26.46 -6.13
N ARG A 36 4.45 26.34 -5.35
CA ARG A 36 5.70 25.71 -5.82
C ARG A 36 5.46 24.29 -6.29
N LEU A 37 4.75 23.48 -5.51
CA LEU A 37 4.43 22.10 -5.91
C LEU A 37 3.54 22.04 -7.16
N GLY A 38 2.55 22.93 -7.26
CA GLY A 38 1.71 23.02 -8.45
C GLY A 38 2.54 23.31 -9.70
N PHE A 39 3.48 24.26 -9.59
CA PHE A 39 4.43 24.58 -10.65
C PHE A 39 5.33 23.40 -11.03
N GLU A 40 5.97 22.75 -10.05
CA GLU A 40 6.81 21.55 -10.28
C GLU A 40 6.02 20.42 -10.95
N LEU A 41 4.77 20.21 -10.53
CA LEU A 41 3.92 19.20 -11.13
C LEU A 41 3.63 19.54 -12.60
N GLY A 42 3.34 20.81 -12.92
CA GLY A 42 3.12 21.26 -14.30
C GLY A 42 4.36 21.04 -15.16
N TRP A 43 5.52 21.37 -14.61
CA TRP A 43 6.82 21.12 -15.23
C TRP A 43 7.03 19.63 -15.53
N ASP A 44 6.70 18.73 -14.59
CA ASP A 44 6.82 17.29 -14.79
C ASP A 44 5.87 16.75 -15.87
N TYR A 45 4.64 17.27 -15.95
CA TYR A 45 3.75 16.95 -17.08
C TYR A 45 4.39 17.31 -18.41
N ALA A 46 5.00 18.50 -18.52
CA ALA A 46 5.67 18.94 -19.73
C ALA A 46 6.92 18.08 -20.05
N HIS A 47 7.71 17.72 -19.04
CA HIS A 47 8.90 16.88 -19.20
C HIS A 47 8.55 15.49 -19.76
N HIS A 48 7.38 14.96 -19.42
CA HIS A 48 6.82 13.73 -19.96
C HIS A 48 5.96 13.93 -21.23
N GLY A 49 5.94 15.12 -21.82
CA GLY A 49 5.17 15.39 -23.04
C GLY A 49 3.66 15.20 -22.87
N LEU A 50 3.14 15.34 -21.65
CA LEU A 50 1.72 15.21 -21.32
C LEU A 50 1.09 16.57 -21.11
N THR A 51 -0.20 16.65 -21.39
CA THR A 51 -1.04 17.80 -21.05
C THR A 51 -1.77 17.50 -19.74
N PRO A 52 -1.66 18.36 -18.70
CA PRO A 52 -2.47 18.21 -17.50
C PRO A 52 -3.97 18.29 -17.81
N PRO A 53 -4.86 17.75 -16.95
CA PRO A 53 -6.31 17.88 -17.13
C PRO A 53 -6.74 19.34 -17.29
N VAL A 54 -7.56 19.60 -18.31
CA VAL A 54 -7.91 20.96 -18.76
C VAL A 54 -8.61 21.75 -17.65
N GLU A 55 -9.35 21.06 -16.79
CA GLU A 55 -10.06 21.64 -15.65
C GLU A 55 -9.11 22.32 -14.64
N GLN A 56 -7.82 22.00 -14.70
CA GLN A 56 -6.78 22.53 -13.80
C GLN A 56 -5.91 23.61 -14.45
N LEU A 57 -6.19 23.94 -15.71
CA LEU A 57 -5.44 24.91 -16.52
C LEU A 57 -6.16 26.27 -16.61
N PHE A 58 -6.67 26.77 -15.47
CA PHE A 58 -7.27 28.10 -15.37
C PHE A 58 -6.19 29.20 -15.25
N ASN A 59 -6.58 30.44 -15.57
CA ASN A 59 -5.67 31.59 -15.55
C ASN A 59 -4.97 31.73 -14.18
N GLN A 60 -3.66 31.97 -14.19
CA GLN A 60 -2.80 32.03 -13.00
C GLN A 60 -2.59 30.71 -12.23
N SER A 61 -3.09 29.57 -12.73
CA SER A 61 -2.81 28.26 -12.13
C SER A 61 -1.29 27.98 -12.10
N PRO A 62 -0.68 27.69 -10.93
CA PRO A 62 0.73 27.32 -10.86
C PRO A 62 1.06 26.10 -11.74
N LEU A 63 0.12 25.16 -11.85
CA LEU A 63 0.22 24.00 -12.74
C LEU A 63 0.33 24.41 -14.21
N GLN A 64 -0.51 25.36 -14.64
CA GLN A 64 -0.46 25.88 -16.01
C GLN A 64 0.87 26.60 -16.29
N GLN A 65 1.33 27.45 -15.37
CA GLN A 65 2.59 28.18 -15.51
C GLN A 65 3.79 27.23 -15.64
N GLY A 66 3.87 26.23 -14.76
CA GLY A 66 4.94 25.23 -14.80
C GLY A 66 4.92 24.41 -16.08
N TRP A 67 3.72 24.02 -16.54
CA TRP A 67 3.55 23.27 -17.78
C TRP A 67 3.95 24.08 -19.03
N GLN A 68 3.54 25.34 -19.12
CA GLN A 68 3.90 26.21 -20.24
C GLN A 68 5.41 26.45 -20.30
N LEU A 69 6.05 26.76 -19.17
CA LEU A 69 7.50 26.96 -19.11
C LEU A 69 8.25 25.67 -19.45
N GLY A 70 7.80 24.53 -18.91
CA GLY A 70 8.39 23.23 -19.23
C GLY A 70 8.26 22.92 -20.73
N ARG A 71 7.11 23.19 -21.35
CA ARG A 71 6.92 22.98 -22.80
C ARG A 71 7.87 23.83 -23.63
N ALA A 72 8.06 25.09 -23.25
CA ALA A 72 9.03 25.98 -23.91
C ALA A 72 10.47 25.49 -23.73
N THR A 73 10.79 24.88 -22.58
CA THR A 73 12.13 24.40 -22.24
C THR A 73 12.47 23.07 -22.94
N PHE A 74 11.58 22.08 -22.86
CA PHE A 74 11.83 20.74 -23.39
C PHE A 74 11.57 20.65 -24.89
N GLY A 75 10.64 21.43 -25.43
CA GLY A 75 10.21 21.32 -26.82
C GLY A 75 9.81 19.88 -27.15
N GLY A 76 10.47 19.29 -28.16
CA GLY A 76 10.28 17.88 -28.54
C GLY A 76 11.12 16.86 -27.76
N ARG A 77 12.01 17.31 -26.86
CA ARG A 77 12.92 16.44 -26.09
C ARG A 77 12.29 16.03 -24.77
N THR A 78 11.26 15.20 -24.83
CA THR A 78 10.51 14.73 -23.67
C THR A 78 10.88 13.29 -23.29
N LEU A 79 10.65 12.93 -22.03
CA LEU A 79 10.81 11.55 -21.55
C LEU A 79 9.67 10.68 -22.07
N ARG A 80 9.99 9.41 -22.36
CA ARG A 80 8.99 8.43 -22.77
C ARG A 80 7.98 8.18 -21.64
N THR A 81 6.70 8.22 -22.00
CA THR A 81 5.60 8.05 -21.05
C THR A 81 4.98 6.67 -21.18
N HIS A 82 4.74 6.03 -20.03
CA HIS A 82 4.03 4.76 -19.92
C HIS A 82 2.83 4.91 -18.98
N ARG A 83 1.95 3.90 -18.92
CA ARG A 83 0.71 3.95 -18.11
C ARG A 83 0.97 4.32 -16.65
N HIS A 84 2.06 3.82 -16.06
CA HIS A 84 2.40 4.08 -14.66
C HIS A 84 2.96 5.49 -14.43
N THR A 85 3.59 6.09 -15.44
CA THR A 85 3.99 7.52 -15.41
C THR A 85 2.75 8.41 -15.40
N GLN A 86 1.76 8.10 -16.24
CA GLN A 86 0.48 8.82 -16.26
C GLN A 86 -0.25 8.67 -14.92
N LEU A 87 -0.33 7.45 -14.38
CA LEU A 87 -0.91 7.19 -13.06
C LEU A 87 -0.16 7.95 -11.96
N TRP A 88 1.17 7.96 -11.98
CA TRP A 88 1.98 8.68 -11.00
C TRP A 88 1.69 10.18 -11.00
N LEU A 89 1.67 10.82 -12.17
CA LEU A 89 1.34 12.23 -12.33
C LEU A 89 -0.11 12.54 -11.93
N ALA A 90 -1.05 11.63 -12.26
CA ALA A 90 -2.44 11.75 -11.84
C ALA A 90 -2.56 11.69 -10.32
N LEU A 91 -1.90 10.75 -9.64
CA LEU A 91 -1.93 10.66 -8.18
C LEU A 91 -1.30 11.88 -7.50
N ARG A 92 -0.20 12.42 -8.06
CA ARG A 92 0.41 13.67 -7.57
C ARG A 92 -0.53 14.85 -7.72
N LEU A 93 -1.22 14.96 -8.86
CA LEU A 93 -2.23 15.99 -9.09
C LEU A 93 -3.40 15.86 -8.10
N HIS A 94 -3.93 14.66 -7.95
CA HIS A 94 -5.00 14.35 -7.01
C HIS A 94 -4.60 14.61 -5.54
N ALA A 95 -3.33 14.44 -5.19
CA ALA A 95 -2.81 14.75 -3.87
C ALA A 95 -2.71 16.27 -3.67
N TRP A 96 -2.11 16.98 -4.63
CA TRP A 96 -1.97 18.43 -4.63
C TRP A 96 -3.34 19.12 -4.49
N GLN A 97 -4.32 18.77 -5.31
CA GLN A 97 -5.69 19.33 -5.28
C GLN A 97 -6.39 19.22 -3.92
N ARG A 98 -6.07 18.17 -3.15
CA ARG A 98 -6.69 17.91 -1.84
C ARG A 98 -5.77 18.27 -0.66
N GLY A 99 -4.65 18.94 -0.93
CA GLY A 99 -3.65 19.26 0.09
C GLY A 99 -3.03 18.03 0.77
N ARG A 100 -3.10 16.85 0.15
CA ARG A 100 -2.58 15.60 0.70
C ARG A 100 -1.09 15.48 0.46
N GLN A 101 -0.38 14.87 1.42
CA GLN A 101 1.02 14.54 1.28
C GLN A 101 1.20 13.46 0.20
N PHE A 102 2.22 13.63 -0.64
CA PHE A 102 2.66 12.64 -1.62
C PHE A 102 4.15 12.37 -1.43
N GLU A 103 4.51 11.13 -1.16
CA GLU A 103 5.90 10.71 -0.94
C GLU A 103 6.62 10.51 -2.29
N THR A 104 7.33 11.55 -2.74
CA THR A 104 7.98 11.56 -4.07
C THR A 104 9.19 10.62 -4.17
N LEU A 105 9.83 10.28 -3.05
CA LEU A 105 11.04 9.44 -3.05
C LEU A 105 10.75 7.96 -3.33
N LEU A 106 9.72 7.39 -2.68
CA LEU A 106 9.42 5.97 -2.78
C LEU A 106 8.26 5.67 -3.74
N VAL A 107 7.28 6.57 -3.87
CA VAL A 107 6.16 6.39 -4.79
C VAL A 107 6.57 6.88 -6.18
N THR A 108 7.16 5.95 -6.94
CA THR A 108 7.63 6.13 -8.31
C THR A 108 6.77 5.35 -9.32
N PRO A 109 6.86 5.61 -10.64
CA PRO A 109 6.18 4.78 -11.64
C PRO A 109 6.51 3.28 -11.52
N ASN A 110 7.76 2.93 -11.22
CA ASN A 110 8.17 1.53 -10.99
C ASN A 110 7.52 0.93 -9.73
N TYR A 111 7.41 1.73 -8.65
CA TYR A 111 6.68 1.29 -7.45
C TYR A 111 5.21 1.01 -7.78
N LEU A 112 4.54 1.88 -8.54
CA LEU A 112 3.15 1.68 -8.93
C LEU A 112 2.95 0.46 -9.84
N GLN A 113 3.91 0.16 -10.72
CA GLN A 113 3.89 -1.07 -11.52
C GLN A 113 3.89 -2.33 -10.65
N GLN A 114 4.59 -2.32 -9.53
CA GLN A 114 4.61 -3.45 -8.61
C GLN A 114 3.26 -3.67 -7.89
N LEU A 115 2.35 -2.69 -7.90
CA LEU A 115 1.02 -2.80 -7.30
C LEU A 115 -0.02 -3.44 -8.23
N ASP A 116 0.32 -3.67 -9.50
CA ASP A 116 -0.62 -4.20 -10.49
C ASP A 116 -1.16 -5.58 -10.06
N THR A 117 -2.49 -5.74 -10.19
CA THR A 117 -3.21 -7.00 -9.89
C THR A 117 -4.33 -7.20 -10.89
N SER A 118 -4.62 -8.41 -11.34
CA SER A 118 -5.72 -8.65 -12.30
C SER A 118 -7.11 -8.44 -11.69
N HIS A 119 -7.26 -8.71 -10.39
CA HIS A 119 -8.55 -8.68 -9.69
C HIS A 119 -8.50 -7.77 -8.47
N CYS A 120 -9.66 -7.21 -8.12
CA CYS A 120 -9.83 -6.42 -6.92
C CYS A 120 -9.74 -7.35 -5.69
N PRO A 121 -8.84 -7.11 -4.72
CA PRO A 121 -8.76 -7.96 -3.52
C PRO A 121 -10.01 -7.90 -2.64
N VAL A 122 -10.83 -6.86 -2.78
CA VAL A 122 -12.06 -6.65 -2.00
C VAL A 122 -13.28 -7.27 -2.67
N SER A 123 -13.56 -6.97 -3.93
CA SER A 123 -14.74 -7.52 -4.63
C SER A 123 -14.46 -8.85 -5.32
N ARG A 124 -13.19 -9.22 -5.50
CA ARG A 124 -12.70 -10.36 -6.31
C ARG A 124 -13.10 -10.30 -7.79
N GLN A 125 -13.65 -9.18 -8.26
CA GLN A 125 -14.00 -8.98 -9.66
C GLN A 125 -12.78 -8.54 -10.48
N PRO A 126 -12.72 -8.89 -11.79
CA PRO A 126 -11.66 -8.41 -12.69
C PRO A 126 -11.60 -6.90 -12.72
N LEU A 127 -10.39 -6.35 -12.76
CA LEU A 127 -10.15 -4.92 -12.85
C LEU A 127 -9.91 -4.49 -14.29
N ASN A 128 -10.51 -3.37 -14.71
CA ASN A 128 -10.37 -2.81 -16.05
C ASN A 128 -9.84 -1.37 -16.03
N ASP A 129 -9.59 -0.82 -17.22
CA ASP A 129 -9.13 0.56 -17.43
C ASP A 129 -10.23 1.47 -18.01
N GLN A 130 -11.49 1.02 -18.03
CA GLN A 130 -12.60 1.79 -18.57
C GLN A 130 -12.97 2.93 -17.62
N ALA A 131 -12.97 4.16 -18.14
CA ALA A 131 -13.28 5.33 -17.34
C ALA A 131 -14.72 5.26 -16.79
N ALA A 132 -14.87 5.60 -15.50
CA ALA A 132 -16.14 5.58 -14.76
C ALA A 132 -16.77 4.18 -14.54
N ASP A 133 -16.14 3.10 -14.99
CA ASP A 133 -16.60 1.74 -14.71
C ASP A 133 -16.43 1.41 -13.20
N PRO A 134 -17.40 0.71 -12.56
CA PRO A 134 -17.29 0.30 -11.15
C PRO A 134 -16.04 -0.55 -10.84
N HIS A 135 -15.56 -1.31 -11.82
CA HIS A 135 -14.37 -2.16 -11.77
C HIS A 135 -13.11 -1.48 -12.32
N GLN A 136 -13.19 -0.18 -12.65
CA GLN A 136 -12.03 0.62 -13.00
C GLN A 136 -10.97 0.50 -11.90
N ARG A 137 -9.72 0.28 -12.30
CA ARG A 137 -8.55 0.29 -11.40
C ARG A 137 -8.46 1.61 -10.66
N SER A 138 -8.37 1.53 -9.34
CA SER A 138 -8.21 2.69 -8.48
C SER A 138 -7.14 2.41 -7.43
N VAL A 139 -6.27 3.39 -7.19
CA VAL A 139 -5.28 3.31 -6.12
C VAL A 139 -5.91 3.86 -4.84
N ASP A 140 -6.10 2.98 -3.87
CA ASP A 140 -6.57 3.31 -2.53
C ASP A 140 -5.40 3.67 -1.61
N ARG A 141 -5.61 4.69 -0.77
CA ARG A 141 -4.79 4.94 0.42
C ARG A 141 -5.39 4.10 1.54
N VAL A 142 -4.85 2.92 1.75
CA VAL A 142 -5.46 1.90 2.62
C VAL A 142 -5.72 2.46 4.02
N ARG A 143 -4.75 3.17 4.59
CA ARG A 143 -4.93 4.08 5.72
C ARG A 143 -5.23 5.50 5.22
N ASN A 144 -6.44 6.00 5.48
CA ASN A 144 -6.95 7.25 4.90
C ASN A 144 -6.41 8.53 5.57
N ASP A 145 -6.02 8.44 6.84
CA ASP A 145 -5.28 9.45 7.61
C ASP A 145 -3.78 9.44 7.30
N ALA A 146 -3.35 8.72 6.26
CA ALA A 146 -2.00 8.77 5.73
C ALA A 146 -2.00 9.35 4.30
N GLY A 147 -0.86 9.93 3.91
CA GLY A 147 -0.61 10.43 2.57
C GLY A 147 -0.52 9.32 1.51
N TYR A 148 -0.24 9.73 0.28
CA TYR A 148 0.17 8.82 -0.79
C TYR A 148 1.62 8.37 -0.54
N ALA A 149 1.78 7.25 0.15
CA ALA A 149 3.08 6.79 0.62
C ALA A 149 3.30 5.30 0.35
N ALA A 150 4.55 4.91 0.15
CA ALA A 150 4.93 3.52 -0.04
C ALA A 150 4.57 2.69 1.20
N GLY A 151 4.01 1.51 0.96
CA GLY A 151 3.46 0.68 2.03
C GLY A 151 2.01 0.98 2.41
N ASN A 152 1.41 2.08 1.94
CA ASN A 152 0.02 2.46 2.21
C ASN A 152 -0.91 2.34 0.98
N LEU A 153 -0.38 1.95 -0.18
CA LEU A 153 -1.13 1.95 -1.43
C LEU A 153 -1.51 0.54 -1.86
N ALA A 154 -2.75 0.35 -2.29
CA ALA A 154 -3.22 -0.87 -2.93
C ALA A 154 -4.12 -0.55 -4.13
N VAL A 155 -4.08 -1.39 -5.16
CA VAL A 155 -5.02 -1.29 -6.29
C VAL A 155 -6.28 -2.09 -5.97
N ILE A 156 -7.41 -1.40 -5.94
CA ILE A 156 -8.76 -1.97 -5.77
C ILE A 156 -9.69 -1.41 -6.85
N SER A 157 -10.94 -1.89 -6.91
CA SER A 157 -11.92 -1.33 -7.85
C SER A 157 -12.39 0.05 -7.39
N ARG A 158 -12.74 0.92 -8.33
CA ARG A 158 -13.32 2.24 -8.05
C ARG A 158 -14.51 2.14 -7.09
N ALA A 159 -15.43 1.21 -7.33
CA ALA A 159 -16.58 0.99 -6.46
C ALA A 159 -16.16 0.64 -5.01
N ALA A 160 -15.16 -0.22 -4.83
CA ALA A 160 -14.68 -0.57 -3.49
C ALA A 160 -13.98 0.62 -2.80
N ASN A 161 -13.20 1.41 -3.55
CA ASN A 161 -12.54 2.61 -3.03
C ASN A 161 -13.57 3.67 -2.59
N THR A 162 -14.58 3.93 -3.44
CA THR A 162 -15.67 4.85 -3.11
C THR A 162 -16.49 4.35 -1.91
N ALA A 163 -16.80 3.06 -1.85
CA ALA A 163 -17.54 2.47 -0.73
C ALA A 163 -16.78 2.61 0.59
N LYS A 164 -15.47 2.30 0.59
CA LYS A 164 -14.59 2.47 1.75
C LYS A 164 -14.65 3.89 2.30
N ALA A 165 -14.52 4.88 1.42
CA ALA A 165 -14.36 6.28 1.79
C ALA A 165 -13.24 6.42 2.84
N ASP A 166 -13.51 7.00 4.00
CA ASP A 166 -12.58 7.20 5.11
C ASP A 166 -12.66 6.12 6.21
N ARG A 167 -13.47 5.06 6.01
CA ARG A 167 -13.75 4.07 7.06
C ARG A 167 -12.50 3.35 7.57
N SER A 168 -12.42 3.23 8.89
CA SER A 168 -11.42 2.41 9.57
C SER A 168 -11.73 0.91 9.44
N TRP A 169 -10.76 0.08 9.82
CA TRP A 169 -10.95 -1.36 9.81
C TRP A 169 -12.08 -1.82 10.75
N GLN A 170 -12.23 -1.19 11.94
CA GLN A 170 -13.32 -1.50 12.87
C GLN A 170 -14.69 -1.15 12.28
N GLN A 171 -14.79 0.00 11.62
CA GLN A 171 -16.04 0.45 10.99
C GLN A 171 -16.42 -0.47 9.83
N ALA A 172 -15.47 -0.86 8.99
CA ALA A 172 -15.67 -1.83 7.93
C ALA A 172 -16.09 -3.21 8.47
N TRP A 173 -15.47 -3.66 9.58
CA TRP A 173 -15.82 -4.92 10.22
C TRP A 173 -17.23 -4.89 10.82
N ALA A 174 -17.58 -3.84 11.57
CA ALA A 174 -18.90 -3.66 12.14
C ALA A 174 -19.99 -3.62 11.07
N LEU A 175 -19.73 -2.94 9.95
CA LEU A 175 -20.64 -2.92 8.81
C LEU A 175 -20.84 -4.31 8.21
N ALA A 176 -19.76 -5.08 8.04
CA ALA A 176 -19.88 -6.47 7.58
C ALA A 176 -20.74 -7.33 8.51
N GLN A 177 -20.55 -7.22 9.83
CA GLN A 177 -21.35 -7.98 10.80
C GLN A 177 -22.82 -7.57 10.77
N SER A 178 -23.09 -6.26 10.65
CA SER A 178 -24.45 -5.74 10.49
C SER A 178 -25.14 -6.30 9.25
N LEU A 179 -24.44 -6.38 8.11
CA LEU A 179 -24.97 -6.97 6.88
C LEU A 179 -25.21 -8.48 6.97
N ARG A 180 -24.47 -9.21 7.82
CA ARG A 180 -24.71 -10.65 8.05
C ARG A 180 -25.96 -10.93 8.88
N GLN A 181 -26.27 -10.04 9.81
CA GLN A 181 -27.32 -10.25 10.81
C GLN A 181 -28.61 -9.50 10.46
N GLY A 182 -28.49 -8.41 9.69
CA GLY A 182 -29.59 -7.52 9.37
C GLY A 182 -30.33 -7.89 8.07
N PRO A 183 -31.46 -7.20 7.79
CA PRO A 183 -32.24 -7.41 6.58
C PRO A 183 -31.57 -6.84 5.31
N MET A 184 -30.61 -5.91 5.46
CA MET A 184 -29.84 -5.37 4.35
C MET A 184 -28.64 -6.26 4.05
N THR A 185 -28.48 -6.65 2.78
CA THR A 185 -27.39 -7.53 2.32
C THR A 185 -26.23 -6.79 1.66
N MET A 186 -26.41 -5.51 1.34
CA MET A 186 -25.44 -4.66 0.64
C MET A 186 -25.33 -3.27 1.29
N ALA A 187 -24.13 -2.71 1.34
CA ALA A 187 -23.90 -1.32 1.69
C ALA A 187 -22.80 -0.72 0.80
N GLY A 188 -23.05 0.44 0.19
CA GLY A 188 -22.11 1.06 -0.74
C GLY A 188 -21.78 0.21 -1.97
N GLY A 189 -22.67 -0.70 -2.36
CA GLY A 189 -22.44 -1.64 -3.46
C GLY A 189 -21.53 -2.84 -3.12
N LEU A 190 -21.20 -3.04 -1.83
CA LEU A 190 -20.43 -4.19 -1.35
C LEU A 190 -21.29 -5.06 -0.42
N ASP A 191 -21.13 -6.38 -0.54
CA ASP A 191 -21.74 -7.37 0.35
C ASP A 191 -20.94 -7.53 1.66
N ALA A 192 -21.46 -8.32 2.59
CA ALA A 192 -20.78 -8.61 3.86
C ALA A 192 -19.37 -9.19 3.65
N ALA A 193 -19.19 -10.09 2.68
CA ALA A 193 -17.89 -10.74 2.43
C ALA A 193 -16.84 -9.75 1.90
N ALA A 194 -17.24 -8.81 1.05
CA ALA A 194 -16.38 -7.75 0.56
C ALA A 194 -16.04 -6.76 1.68
N TRP A 195 -17.00 -6.41 2.54
CA TRP A 195 -16.71 -5.57 3.72
C TRP A 195 -15.75 -6.23 4.71
N GLU A 196 -15.84 -7.55 4.93
CA GLU A 196 -14.84 -8.27 5.73
C GLU A 196 -13.46 -8.19 5.09
N ARG A 197 -13.34 -8.41 3.78
CA ARG A 197 -12.05 -8.27 3.08
C ARG A 197 -11.50 -6.85 3.15
N MET A 198 -12.37 -5.84 3.06
CA MET A 198 -11.99 -4.43 3.24
C MET A 198 -11.47 -4.18 4.66
N ALA A 199 -12.14 -4.72 5.69
CA ALA A 199 -11.72 -4.59 7.07
C ALA A 199 -10.34 -5.25 7.31
N ILE A 200 -10.12 -6.45 6.79
CA ILE A 200 -8.81 -7.12 6.92
C ILE A 200 -7.73 -6.36 6.15
N LEU A 201 -8.00 -5.90 4.93
CA LEU A 201 -7.06 -5.09 4.15
C LEU A 201 -6.61 -3.82 4.90
N THR A 202 -7.58 -3.11 5.48
CA THR A 202 -7.33 -1.88 6.25
C THR A 202 -6.63 -2.15 7.58
N SER A 203 -6.86 -3.31 8.20
CA SER A 203 -6.20 -3.71 9.44
C SER A 203 -4.68 -3.85 9.28
N PHE A 204 -4.17 -4.22 8.10
CA PHE A 204 -2.73 -4.40 7.86
C PHE A 204 -1.91 -3.15 8.11
N VAL A 205 -2.46 -1.97 7.81
CA VAL A 205 -1.77 -0.68 7.97
C VAL A 205 -2.32 0.15 9.12
N SER A 206 -3.13 -0.48 9.99
CA SER A 206 -3.70 0.15 11.18
C SER A 206 -2.94 -0.29 12.43
N GLU A 207 -2.93 0.57 13.45
CA GLU A 207 -2.46 0.21 14.78
C GLU A 207 -3.50 -0.69 15.47
N VAL A 208 -3.37 -1.99 15.27
CA VAL A 208 -4.22 -3.01 15.89
C VAL A 208 -3.44 -3.66 17.04
N PRO A 209 -3.99 -3.67 18.28
CA PRO A 209 -3.40 -4.42 19.38
C PRO A 209 -3.10 -5.87 19.00
N HIS A 210 -2.00 -6.42 19.49
CA HIS A 210 -1.52 -7.74 19.07
C HIS A 210 -2.56 -8.85 19.28
N GLU A 211 -3.22 -8.84 20.42
CA GLU A 211 -4.25 -9.79 20.80
C GLU A 211 -5.46 -9.69 19.86
N LEU A 212 -5.82 -8.48 19.43
CA LEU A 212 -6.91 -8.27 18.51
C LEU A 212 -6.52 -8.71 17.09
N ALA A 213 -5.31 -8.37 16.64
CA ALA A 213 -4.79 -8.78 15.34
C ALA A 213 -4.68 -10.31 15.22
N ALA A 214 -4.29 -11.00 16.31
CA ALA A 214 -4.24 -12.46 16.39
C ALA A 214 -5.63 -13.12 16.23
N GLN A 215 -6.71 -12.39 16.48
CA GLN A 215 -8.09 -12.85 16.32
C GLN A 215 -8.70 -12.52 14.96
N LEU A 216 -8.00 -11.75 14.11
CA LEU A 216 -8.50 -11.42 12.77
C LEU A 216 -8.24 -12.57 11.78
N PRO A 217 -9.23 -12.96 10.97
CA PRO A 217 -9.04 -13.96 9.91
C PRO A 217 -8.33 -13.35 8.69
N MET A 218 -7.47 -14.11 8.01
CA MET A 218 -6.79 -13.70 6.77
C MET A 218 -7.70 -13.87 5.55
N LEU A 219 -8.78 -13.10 5.49
CA LEU A 219 -9.79 -13.17 4.42
C LEU A 219 -9.34 -12.52 3.11
N VAL A 220 -8.21 -11.82 3.14
CA VAL A 220 -7.53 -11.26 1.98
C VAL A 220 -6.03 -11.36 2.23
N LEU A 221 -5.28 -11.93 1.29
CA LEU A 221 -3.82 -11.89 1.41
C LEU A 221 -3.33 -10.46 1.16
N PRO A 222 -2.25 -10.00 1.81
CA PRO A 222 -1.73 -8.65 1.58
C PRO A 222 -1.39 -8.43 0.11
N PRO A 223 -1.90 -7.36 -0.53
CA PRO A 223 -1.41 -6.91 -1.83
C PRO A 223 0.10 -6.66 -1.83
N ASN A 224 0.72 -6.71 -3.01
CA ASN A 224 2.15 -6.50 -3.11
C ASN A 224 2.54 -5.10 -2.59
N ARG A 225 3.70 -5.01 -1.93
CA ARG A 225 4.25 -3.79 -1.32
C ARG A 225 3.40 -3.13 -0.22
N LEU A 226 2.23 -3.67 0.14
CA LEU A 226 1.48 -3.19 1.30
C LEU A 226 2.21 -3.59 2.59
N ARG A 227 2.34 -2.65 3.53
CA ARG A 227 2.95 -2.95 4.83
C ARG A 227 1.96 -3.63 5.75
N LEU A 228 2.52 -4.45 6.65
CA LEU A 228 1.78 -5.07 7.73
C LEU A 228 2.39 -4.57 9.04
N PHE A 229 1.66 -3.73 9.76
CA PHE A 229 2.10 -3.12 11.00
C PHE A 229 2.13 -4.15 12.12
N ASN A 230 1.18 -5.08 12.13
CA ASN A 230 1.18 -6.15 13.11
C ASN A 230 1.93 -7.40 12.60
N PRO A 231 3.03 -7.82 13.26
CA PRO A 231 3.82 -8.96 12.82
C PRO A 231 3.07 -10.30 12.88
N ILE A 232 2.00 -10.42 13.69
CA ILE A 232 1.21 -11.65 13.71
C ILE A 232 0.43 -11.87 12.41
N GLN A 233 -0.04 -10.78 11.80
CA GLN A 233 -0.68 -10.83 10.49
C GLN A 233 0.34 -11.12 9.39
N ALA A 234 1.59 -10.64 9.56
CA ALA A 234 2.68 -11.00 8.65
C ALA A 234 3.01 -12.49 8.72
N LEU A 235 3.03 -13.08 9.93
CA LEU A 235 3.17 -14.52 10.12
C LEU A 235 2.00 -15.29 9.50
N GLN A 236 0.77 -14.82 9.72
CA GLN A 236 -0.44 -15.40 9.15
C GLN A 236 -0.38 -15.45 7.62
N ALA A 237 0.04 -14.35 6.99
CA ALA A 237 0.20 -14.24 5.55
C ALA A 237 1.35 -15.15 5.05
N LEU A 238 2.47 -15.19 5.77
CA LEU A 238 3.61 -16.05 5.43
C LEU A 238 3.21 -17.52 5.43
N VAL A 239 2.53 -18.00 6.47
CA VAL A 239 2.08 -19.39 6.58
C VAL A 239 1.07 -19.72 5.48
N THR A 240 0.08 -18.84 5.27
CA THR A 240 -0.95 -19.05 4.24
C THR A 240 -0.34 -19.17 2.85
N ARG A 241 0.64 -18.32 2.51
CA ARG A 241 1.32 -18.35 1.20
C ARG A 241 2.14 -19.61 0.94
N GLN A 242 2.59 -20.32 1.98
CA GLN A 242 3.31 -21.58 1.79
C GLN A 242 2.47 -22.61 1.06
N LEU A 243 1.18 -22.64 1.37
CA LEU A 243 0.24 -23.67 0.92
C LEU A 243 -0.06 -23.57 -0.58
N ALA A 244 0.17 -22.42 -1.20
CA ALA A 244 0.02 -22.21 -2.63
C ALA A 244 1.14 -22.85 -3.48
N THR A 245 2.18 -23.41 -2.87
CA THR A 245 3.41 -23.80 -3.58
C THR A 245 3.83 -25.24 -3.26
N PRO A 246 4.35 -26.01 -4.23
CA PRO A 246 4.85 -27.37 -3.98
C PRO A 246 5.91 -27.41 -2.87
N GLY A 247 5.96 -28.50 -2.09
CA GLY A 247 6.90 -28.64 -0.96
C GLY A 247 6.49 -27.85 0.30
N TRP A 248 5.23 -27.43 0.40
CA TRP A 248 4.71 -26.66 1.54
C TRP A 248 4.90 -27.38 2.88
N SER A 249 4.76 -28.71 2.92
CA SER A 249 4.88 -29.50 4.15
C SER A 249 6.28 -29.38 4.75
N GLN A 250 7.32 -29.52 3.93
CA GLN A 250 8.70 -29.36 4.37
C GLN A 250 8.99 -27.93 4.86
N ARG A 251 8.44 -26.91 4.18
CA ARG A 251 8.61 -25.51 4.60
C ARG A 251 7.90 -25.22 5.92
N LEU A 252 6.69 -25.75 6.12
CA LEU A 252 5.97 -25.60 7.40
C LEU A 252 6.67 -26.33 8.54
N HIS A 253 7.23 -27.51 8.30
CA HIS A 253 8.01 -28.21 9.31
C HIS A 253 9.30 -27.45 9.68
N ARG A 254 9.97 -26.85 8.69
CA ARG A 254 11.14 -25.97 8.95
C ARG A 254 10.76 -24.69 9.70
N LEU A 255 9.55 -24.18 9.51
CA LEU A 255 9.01 -23.05 10.27
C LEU A 255 8.67 -23.47 11.71
N GLU A 256 8.03 -24.62 11.87
CA GLU A 256 7.71 -25.25 13.15
C GLU A 256 8.97 -25.44 14.02
N ALA A 257 10.08 -25.84 13.41
CA ALA A 257 11.38 -25.99 14.08
C ALA A 257 11.98 -24.66 14.59
N LEU A 258 11.43 -23.50 14.22
CA LEU A 258 11.87 -22.19 14.73
C LEU A 258 11.13 -21.77 16.01
N LEU A 259 10.06 -22.48 16.38
CA LEU A 259 9.19 -22.20 17.53
C LEU A 259 9.73 -22.81 18.83
N SER A 260 9.34 -22.21 19.97
CA SER A 260 9.48 -22.85 21.29
C SER A 260 8.62 -24.11 21.36
N ASP A 261 8.91 -25.00 22.31
CA ASP A 261 8.20 -26.27 22.45
C ASP A 261 6.70 -26.06 22.76
N GLU A 262 6.35 -25.04 23.56
CA GLU A 262 4.96 -24.70 23.88
C GLU A 262 4.19 -24.22 22.65
N ALA A 263 4.81 -23.36 21.83
CA ALA A 263 4.20 -22.83 20.62
C ALA A 263 4.12 -23.89 19.51
N ARG A 264 5.04 -24.86 19.48
CA ARG A 264 5.10 -25.92 18.48
C ARG A 264 3.84 -26.77 18.46
N ALA A 265 3.37 -27.22 19.62
CA ALA A 265 2.17 -28.06 19.72
C ALA A 265 0.88 -27.32 19.28
N ASP A 266 0.76 -26.03 19.59
CA ASP A 266 -0.36 -25.20 19.14
C ASP A 266 -0.29 -24.96 17.62
N PHE A 267 0.91 -24.72 17.07
CA PHE A 267 1.15 -24.57 15.63
C PHE A 267 0.81 -25.84 14.84
N ALA A 268 1.30 -27.01 15.28
CA ALA A 268 1.02 -28.29 14.62
C ALA A 268 -0.50 -28.57 14.56
N ARG A 269 -1.24 -28.29 15.65
CA ARG A 269 -2.71 -28.41 15.68
C ARG A 269 -3.40 -27.46 14.72
N PHE A 270 -2.87 -26.25 14.56
CA PHE A 270 -3.36 -25.31 13.55
C PHE A 270 -3.10 -25.82 12.13
N VAL A 271 -1.89 -26.28 11.82
CA VAL A 271 -1.55 -26.82 10.50
C VAL A 271 -2.43 -28.04 10.16
N MET A 272 -2.64 -28.96 11.10
CA MET A 272 -3.52 -30.11 10.89
C MET A 272 -4.99 -29.72 10.65
N ALA A 273 -5.45 -28.59 11.21
CA ALA A 273 -6.79 -28.07 10.90
C ALA A 273 -6.84 -27.42 9.52
N LEU A 274 -5.78 -26.69 9.13
CA LEU A 274 -5.70 -25.92 7.89
C LEU A 274 -5.53 -26.79 6.65
N VAL A 275 -4.64 -27.78 6.69
CA VAL A 275 -4.26 -28.60 5.53
C VAL A 275 -5.47 -29.21 4.82
N PRO A 276 -6.38 -29.95 5.49
CA PRO A 276 -7.52 -30.60 4.82
C PRO A 276 -8.42 -29.63 4.04
N ARG A 277 -8.48 -28.36 4.48
CA ARG A 277 -9.34 -27.33 3.88
C ARG A 277 -8.69 -26.66 2.67
N VAL A 278 -7.37 -26.73 2.57
CA VAL A 278 -6.63 -26.20 1.42
C VAL A 278 -6.24 -27.29 0.43
N LEU A 279 -6.35 -28.58 0.78
CA LEU A 279 -6.11 -29.69 -0.17
C LEU A 279 -6.90 -29.56 -1.48
N PRO A 280 -8.20 -29.16 -1.49
CA PRO A 280 -8.93 -28.99 -2.74
C PRO A 280 -8.26 -27.98 -3.69
N SER A 281 -7.55 -26.97 -3.15
CA SER A 281 -6.85 -25.98 -3.97
C SER A 281 -5.68 -26.55 -4.78
N GLN A 282 -5.16 -27.73 -4.43
CA GLN A 282 -4.09 -28.39 -5.20
C GLN A 282 -4.56 -28.89 -6.57
N SER A 283 -5.88 -29.05 -6.77
CA SER A 283 -6.46 -29.38 -8.07
C SER A 283 -6.64 -28.17 -8.99
N LEU A 284 -6.47 -26.95 -8.46
CA LEU A 284 -6.64 -25.71 -9.21
C LEU A 284 -5.33 -25.37 -9.92
N SER A 285 -5.46 -24.87 -11.16
CA SER A 285 -4.33 -24.38 -11.96
C SER A 285 -4.26 -22.86 -12.04
N ASP A 286 -5.39 -22.16 -11.86
CA ASP A 286 -5.44 -20.70 -11.82
C ASP A 286 -4.86 -20.17 -10.49
N PRO A 287 -3.77 -19.37 -10.53
CA PRO A 287 -3.19 -18.78 -9.33
C PRO A 287 -4.17 -17.94 -8.51
N MET A 288 -5.16 -17.30 -9.16
CA MET A 288 -6.14 -16.48 -8.44
C MET A 288 -7.16 -17.36 -7.71
N ALA A 289 -7.67 -18.41 -8.36
CA ALA A 289 -8.52 -19.40 -7.71
C ALA A 289 -7.83 -20.08 -6.50
N ILE A 290 -6.55 -20.44 -6.63
CA ILE A 290 -5.75 -20.98 -5.49
C ILE A 290 -5.73 -19.96 -4.36
N ARG A 291 -5.40 -18.70 -4.67
CA ARG A 291 -5.37 -17.63 -3.67
C ARG A 291 -6.69 -17.46 -2.94
N TRP A 292 -7.82 -17.42 -3.65
CA TRP A 292 -9.13 -17.26 -3.02
C TRP A 292 -9.51 -18.46 -2.17
N ALA A 293 -9.19 -19.69 -2.60
CA ALA A 293 -9.40 -20.89 -1.79
C ALA A 293 -8.63 -20.81 -0.46
N LEU A 294 -7.40 -20.31 -0.47
CA LEU A 294 -6.61 -20.11 0.75
C LEU A 294 -7.21 -19.03 1.66
N GLU A 295 -7.66 -17.91 1.09
CA GLU A 295 -8.35 -16.84 1.83
C GLU A 295 -9.68 -17.32 2.43
N ASP A 296 -10.44 -18.13 1.69
CA ASP A 296 -11.74 -18.65 2.12
C ASP A 296 -11.61 -19.73 3.20
N ALA A 297 -10.50 -20.46 3.24
CA ALA A 297 -10.23 -21.39 4.34
C ALA A 297 -10.23 -20.69 5.71
N TRP A 298 -9.79 -19.43 5.78
CA TRP A 298 -9.80 -18.64 7.02
C TRP A 298 -11.19 -18.31 7.57
N ARG A 299 -12.27 -18.62 6.81
CA ARG A 299 -13.65 -18.51 7.30
C ARG A 299 -14.03 -19.66 8.23
N ASP A 300 -13.29 -20.76 8.21
CA ASP A 300 -13.61 -21.92 9.05
C ASP A 300 -13.35 -21.62 10.54
N PRO A 301 -14.37 -21.74 11.42
CA PRO A 301 -14.21 -21.43 12.84
C PRO A 301 -13.15 -22.28 13.57
N LEU A 302 -12.90 -23.51 13.12
CA LEU A 302 -11.86 -24.36 13.69
C LEU A 302 -10.47 -23.85 13.33
N ILE A 303 -10.23 -23.42 12.08
CA ILE A 303 -8.96 -22.77 11.71
C ILE A 303 -8.76 -21.55 12.58
N GLN A 304 -9.77 -20.67 12.67
CA GLN A 304 -9.64 -19.44 13.44
C GLN A 304 -9.37 -19.72 14.92
N LYS A 305 -10.09 -20.67 15.53
CA LYS A 305 -9.87 -21.07 16.92
C LYS A 305 -8.46 -21.59 17.18
N ARG A 306 -7.93 -22.43 16.27
CA ARG A 306 -6.57 -23.00 16.41
C ARG A 306 -5.49 -21.95 16.17
N TRP A 307 -5.68 -21.09 15.17
CA TRP A 307 -4.80 -19.97 14.90
C TRP A 307 -4.74 -19.03 16.09
N THR A 308 -5.87 -18.53 16.59
CA THR A 308 -5.88 -17.61 17.74
C THR A 308 -5.16 -18.21 18.93
N ARG A 309 -5.39 -19.50 19.23
CA ARG A 309 -4.68 -20.18 20.34
C ARG A 309 -3.16 -20.19 20.14
N PHE A 310 -2.68 -20.49 18.93
CA PHE A 310 -1.25 -20.43 18.60
C PHE A 310 -0.71 -19.00 18.65
N ALA A 311 -1.40 -18.06 18.00
CA ALA A 311 -0.98 -16.67 17.88
C ALA A 311 -0.84 -16.00 19.25
N MET A 312 -1.74 -16.31 20.20
CA MET A 312 -1.69 -15.82 21.58
C MET A 312 -0.53 -16.38 22.42
N ARG A 313 0.22 -17.37 21.91
CA ARG A 313 1.47 -17.83 22.54
C ARG A 313 2.66 -16.95 22.21
N LEU A 314 2.53 -16.11 21.19
CA LEU A 314 3.59 -15.25 20.71
C LEU A 314 3.32 -13.82 21.18
N THR A 315 4.38 -13.10 21.54
CA THR A 315 4.34 -11.64 21.58
C THR A 315 4.53 -11.07 20.18
N ALA A 316 4.24 -9.77 19.99
CA ALA A 316 4.53 -9.09 18.73
C ALA A 316 6.00 -9.23 18.31
N GLN A 317 6.92 -9.07 19.26
CA GLN A 317 8.36 -9.21 19.01
C GLN A 317 8.74 -10.65 18.59
N GLN A 318 8.17 -11.67 19.24
CA GLN A 318 8.43 -13.06 18.87
C GLN A 318 7.89 -13.39 17.47
N ALA A 319 6.70 -12.88 17.13
CA ALA A 319 6.13 -13.04 15.80
C ALA A 319 7.01 -12.36 14.73
N GLU A 320 7.52 -11.16 15.01
CA GLU A 320 8.42 -10.43 14.10
C GLU A 320 9.72 -11.20 13.88
N GLN A 321 10.37 -11.64 14.97
CA GLN A 321 11.59 -12.44 14.90
C GLN A 321 11.37 -13.75 14.12
N LEU A 322 10.22 -14.40 14.30
CA LEU A 322 9.88 -15.61 13.55
C LEU A 322 9.75 -15.33 12.05
N VAL A 323 9.07 -14.25 11.66
CA VAL A 323 8.95 -13.84 10.26
C VAL A 323 10.32 -13.50 9.66
N GLN A 324 11.17 -12.75 10.38
CA GLN A 324 12.52 -12.40 9.94
C GLN A 324 13.41 -13.65 9.77
N ARG A 325 13.37 -14.58 10.74
CA ARG A 325 14.13 -15.85 10.67
C ARG A 325 13.62 -16.76 9.55
N ALA A 326 12.31 -16.79 9.31
CA ALA A 326 11.73 -17.53 8.20
C ALA A 326 12.15 -16.93 6.84
N ALA A 327 12.17 -15.60 6.73
CA ALA A 327 12.64 -14.90 5.54
C ALA A 327 14.13 -15.14 5.27
N SER A 328 14.99 -15.05 6.30
CA SER A 328 16.43 -15.29 6.15
C SER A 328 16.76 -16.73 5.76
N LYS A 329 15.97 -17.70 6.24
CA LYS A 329 16.06 -19.12 5.85
C LYS A 329 15.39 -19.43 4.50
N ARG A 330 14.92 -18.41 3.77
CA ARG A 330 14.21 -18.51 2.48
C ARG A 330 13.01 -19.45 2.54
N LEU A 331 12.29 -19.42 3.66
CA LEU A 331 11.04 -20.17 3.80
C LEU A 331 9.91 -19.43 3.11
N SER A 332 9.92 -18.10 3.03
CA SER A 332 8.89 -17.33 2.33
C SER A 332 8.98 -17.48 0.81
N THR A 333 7.81 -17.58 0.15
CA THR A 333 7.69 -17.56 -1.32
C THR A 333 7.75 -16.14 -1.90
N VAL A 334 7.70 -15.13 -1.05
CA VAL A 334 7.81 -13.71 -1.39
C VAL A 334 8.97 -13.07 -0.66
N HIS A 335 9.54 -12.01 -1.25
CA HIS A 335 10.52 -11.20 -0.56
C HIS A 335 9.87 -10.47 0.62
N VAL A 336 10.45 -10.63 1.81
CA VAL A 336 10.00 -9.96 3.03
C VAL A 336 11.00 -8.85 3.33
N GLN A 337 10.49 -7.61 3.41
CA GLN A 337 11.27 -6.44 3.77
C GLN A 337 10.88 -6.01 5.19
N SER A 338 11.84 -5.98 6.10
CA SER A 338 11.65 -5.41 7.43
C SER A 338 11.82 -3.90 7.36
N HIS A 339 10.95 -3.17 8.03
CA HIS A 339 11.06 -1.71 8.18
C HIS A 339 11.23 -1.39 9.67
N GLY A 340 12.11 -0.43 10.00
CA GLY A 340 12.31 0.03 11.37
C GLY A 340 11.26 1.05 11.82
N ALA A 341 11.48 1.69 12.98
CA ALA A 341 10.54 2.66 13.56
C ALA A 341 10.22 3.85 12.63
N ALA A 342 11.18 4.28 11.79
CA ALA A 342 11.04 5.35 10.79
C ALA A 342 10.28 4.92 9.52
N ALA A 343 9.57 3.79 9.54
CA ALA A 343 8.89 3.27 8.35
C ALA A 343 7.87 4.29 7.81
N THR A 344 7.13 4.96 8.69
CA THR A 344 6.00 5.83 8.36
C THR A 344 6.36 7.30 8.16
N ASP A 345 7.64 7.66 8.11
CA ASP A 345 8.08 9.07 8.00
C ASP A 345 7.53 9.76 6.74
N GLY A 346 7.29 9.02 5.65
CA GLY A 346 6.66 9.53 4.42
C GLY A 346 5.12 9.62 4.45
N TRP A 347 4.47 9.17 5.52
CA TRP A 347 3.01 9.03 5.60
C TRP A 347 2.30 10.28 6.12
N ALA A 348 3.02 11.21 6.75
CA ALA A 348 2.48 12.42 7.39
C ALA A 348 1.32 12.13 8.37
N LEU A 349 1.47 11.09 9.19
CA LEU A 349 0.43 10.65 10.13
C LEU A 349 0.09 11.72 11.17
N GLU A 350 1.09 12.49 11.61
CA GLU A 350 0.95 13.62 12.54
C GLU A 350 0.04 14.73 11.99
N ARG A 351 -0.14 14.78 10.68
CA ARG A 351 -1.01 15.72 9.96
C ARG A 351 -2.20 15.02 9.29
N GLN A 352 -2.53 13.80 9.69
CA GLN A 352 -3.60 13.00 9.08
C GLN A 352 -3.47 12.89 7.55
N GLY A 353 -2.22 12.79 7.06
CA GLY A 353 -1.88 12.66 5.65
C GLY A 353 -2.00 13.95 4.84
N TYR A 354 -2.17 15.10 5.50
CA TYR A 354 -2.10 16.42 4.88
C TYR A 354 -0.68 16.96 4.87
N ARG A 355 -0.42 17.90 3.96
CA ARG A 355 0.84 18.63 3.89
C ARG A 355 0.97 19.62 5.06
N GLU A 356 2.19 20.07 5.33
CA GLU A 356 2.42 21.22 6.20
C GLU A 356 1.69 22.45 5.65
N ALA A 357 0.95 23.13 6.52
CA ALA A 357 0.43 24.45 6.20
C ALA A 357 1.62 25.38 5.95
N ALA A 358 1.56 26.12 4.83
CA ALA A 358 2.60 27.06 4.43
C ALA A 358 2.65 28.28 5.35
#